data_AF-B5FGN5-F1
#
_entry.id   AF-B5FGN5-F1
#
_cell.length_a   1.000
_cell.length_b   1.000
_cell.length_c   1.000
_cell.angle_alpha   90.00
_cell.angle_beta   90.00
_cell.angle_gamma   90.00
#
_symmetry.space_group_name_H-M   'P 1'
#
loop_
_entity.id
_entity.type
_entity.pdbx_description
1 polymer ?
#
loop_
_entity_poly.entity_id
_entity_poly.type
_entity_poly.pdbx_seq_one_letter_code
_entity_poly.pdbx_strand_id
1 'polypeptide(L)'
;MKNRFLVFILMSLPLSVSASEAVLGHDPTEPLSWSTPAPVQKKVIKKRQYFPSLQAINCNAESDCYAVLDDKSMKRGDKVSGYTLLTIGEESVSIGRAGKQWQLSLFPQNIKN
;
A
#
# COMPACT_ATOMS: atom_id res chain seq x y z
N MET A 1 45.76 -21.44 41.49
CA MET A 1 45.10 -20.26 42.09
C MET A 1 46.18 -19.30 42.57
N LYS A 2 46.37 -18.16 41.90
CA LYS A 2 47.35 -17.14 42.34
C LYS A 2 46.80 -15.75 41.99
N ASN A 3 46.19 -15.13 42.99
CA ASN A 3 45.73 -13.76 42.94
C ASN A 3 46.91 -12.81 43.20
N ARG A 4 47.08 -11.88 42.26
CA ARG A 4 47.30 -10.43 42.39
C ARG A 4 48.00 -9.91 43.65
N PHE A 5 49.11 -9.19 43.42
CA PHE A 5 49.62 -8.13 44.31
C PHE A 5 50.31 -7.07 43.42
N LEU A 6 49.67 -5.92 43.17
CA LEU A 6 49.81 -4.66 43.92
C LEU A 6 51.21 -4.04 43.82
N VAL A 7 51.35 -3.03 42.97
CA VAL A 7 52.36 -1.97 43.13
C VAL A 7 51.67 -0.62 42.89
N PHE A 8 51.56 0.12 43.99
CA PHE A 8 51.16 1.52 44.12
C PHE A 8 52.30 2.42 43.62
N ILE A 9 52.02 3.39 42.75
CA ILE A 9 52.91 4.50 42.45
C ILE A 9 52.10 5.81 42.28
N LEU A 10 52.33 6.71 43.25
CA LEU A 10 52.36 8.19 43.16
C LEU A 10 51.12 8.92 42.62
N MET A 11 50.26 9.53 43.46
CA MET A 11 50.43 10.80 44.19
C MET A 11 50.89 11.96 43.29
N SER A 12 49.92 12.63 42.66
CA SER A 12 49.77 14.09 42.51
C SER A 12 48.83 14.36 41.33
N LEU A 13 47.67 15.00 41.57
CA LEU A 13 47.03 15.95 40.65
C LEU A 13 45.75 16.53 41.30
N PRO A 14 45.44 17.81 41.08
CA PRO A 14 44.69 18.66 42.00
C PRO A 14 43.16 18.48 41.93
N LEU A 15 42.51 18.77 43.07
CA LEU A 15 41.07 19.04 43.18
C LEU A 15 40.67 20.07 42.12
N SER A 16 39.99 19.61 41.08
CA SER A 16 39.37 20.49 40.10
C SER A 16 38.01 20.93 40.65
N VAL A 17 37.90 22.22 40.93
CA VAL A 17 36.69 22.92 41.36
C VAL A 17 35.57 22.68 40.35
N SER A 18 34.41 22.19 40.82
CA SER A 18 33.18 22.19 40.03
C SER A 18 32.75 23.63 39.77
N ALA A 19 32.97 24.11 38.55
CA ALA A 19 32.28 25.29 38.06
C ALA A 19 30.82 24.90 37.79
N SER A 20 29.89 25.54 38.49
CA SER A 20 28.47 25.45 38.16
C SER A 20 28.28 26.00 36.74
N GLU A 21 27.86 25.18 35.80
CA GLU A 21 27.37 25.66 34.52
C GLU A 21 26.14 26.51 34.82
N ALA A 22 26.29 27.84 34.73
CA ALA A 22 25.17 28.74 34.70
C ALA A 22 24.37 28.35 33.44
N VAL A 23 23.19 27.77 33.65
CA VAL A 23 22.20 27.56 32.59
C VAL A 23 21.77 28.96 32.15
N LEU A 24 22.47 29.49 31.14
CA LEU A 24 22.06 30.70 30.48
C LEU A 24 20.67 30.44 29.91
N GLY A 25 19.70 31.20 30.41
CA GLY A 25 18.31 31.11 30.02
C GLY A 25 18.21 31.18 28.51
N HIS A 26 17.65 30.11 27.94
CA HIS A 26 17.36 30.02 26.52
C HIS A 26 16.56 31.27 26.12
N ASP A 27 17.03 32.00 25.11
CA ASP A 27 16.37 33.20 24.63
C ASP A 27 14.95 32.82 24.16
N PRO A 28 13.89 33.34 24.81
CA PRO A 28 12.51 33.01 24.46
C PRO A 28 12.10 33.58 23.09
N THR A 29 13.00 34.31 22.41
CA THR A 29 12.80 34.82 21.05
C THR A 29 13.46 33.97 19.96
N GLU A 30 14.07 32.82 20.32
CA GLU A 30 14.61 31.91 19.31
C GLU A 30 13.48 31.41 18.39
N PRO A 31 13.59 31.64 17.06
CA PRO A 31 12.56 31.21 16.12
C PRO A 31 12.48 29.68 16.13
N LEU A 32 11.25 29.16 16.10
CA LEU A 32 10.99 27.72 16.01
C LEU A 32 11.85 27.08 14.89
N SER A 33 12.75 26.18 15.29
CA SER A 33 13.53 25.35 14.39
C SER A 33 12.59 24.37 13.69
N TRP A 34 12.03 24.80 12.56
CA TRP A 34 11.24 23.95 11.68
C TRP A 34 12.12 22.78 11.25
N SER A 35 11.92 21.64 11.91
CA SER A 35 12.62 20.41 11.59
C SER A 35 12.30 20.05 10.15
N THR A 36 13.34 19.97 9.31
CA THR A 36 13.22 19.55 7.92
C THR A 36 12.44 18.22 7.89
N PRO A 37 11.29 18.15 7.18
CA PRO A 37 10.50 16.92 7.15
C PRO A 37 11.37 15.76 6.69
N ALA A 38 11.37 14.67 7.45
CA ALA A 38 12.07 13.46 7.03
C ALA A 38 11.61 13.09 5.61
N PRO A 39 12.53 12.72 4.70
CA PRO A 39 12.18 12.40 3.32
C PRO A 39 11.09 11.33 3.30
N VAL A 40 9.91 11.72 2.83
CA VAL A 40 8.76 10.83 2.72
C VAL A 40 9.16 9.71 1.78
N GLN A 41 9.37 8.51 2.32
CA GLN A 41 9.63 7.33 1.51
C GLN A 41 8.44 7.17 0.57
N LYS A 42 8.69 7.27 -0.75
CA LYS A 42 7.67 7.10 -1.77
C LYS A 42 7.11 5.68 -1.64
N LYS A 43 5.94 5.57 -1.00
CA LYS A 43 5.23 4.29 -0.87
C LYS A 43 4.94 3.80 -2.28
N VAL A 44 5.53 2.67 -2.66
CA VAL A 44 5.27 2.07 -3.97
C VAL A 44 3.82 1.59 -3.98
N ILE A 45 2.94 2.38 -4.59
CA ILE A 45 1.55 2.01 -4.80
C ILE A 45 1.55 0.95 -5.90
N LYS A 46 1.33 -0.32 -5.52
CA LYS A 46 1.10 -1.40 -6.49
C LYS A 46 -0.14 -1.03 -7.31
N LYS A 47 0.01 -0.89 -8.64
CA LYS A 47 -1.13 -0.69 -9.53
C LYS A 47 -2.06 -1.89 -9.40
N ARG A 48 -3.27 -1.67 -8.88
CA ARG A 48 -4.30 -2.71 -8.83
C ARG A 48 -4.67 -3.11 -10.27
N GLN A 49 -4.81 -4.40 -10.50
CA GLN A 49 -5.31 -4.90 -11.77
C GLN A 49 -6.74 -4.40 -11.96
N TYR A 50 -6.98 -3.73 -13.10
CA TYR A 50 -8.31 -3.25 -13.47
C TYR A 50 -9.14 -4.36 -14.09
N PHE A 51 -10.41 -4.44 -13.72
CA PHE A 51 -11.40 -5.32 -14.33
C PHE A 51 -12.58 -4.47 -14.79
N PRO A 52 -13.15 -4.76 -15.98
CA PRO A 52 -14.38 -4.10 -16.41
C PRO A 52 -15.50 -4.44 -15.42
N SER A 53 -16.39 -3.49 -15.17
CA SER A 53 -17.55 -3.70 -14.29
C SER A 53 -18.69 -4.32 -15.08
N LEU A 54 -19.19 -5.46 -14.63
CA LEU A 54 -20.42 -6.05 -15.16
C LEU A 54 -21.63 -5.34 -14.56
N GLN A 55 -22.51 -4.83 -15.42
CA GLN A 55 -23.63 -3.98 -15.03
C GLN A 55 -24.98 -4.62 -15.33
N ALA A 56 -25.09 -5.31 -16.46
CA ALA A 56 -26.31 -6.01 -16.86
C ALA A 56 -25.97 -7.24 -17.70
N ILE A 57 -26.87 -8.21 -17.68
CA ILE A 57 -26.91 -9.35 -18.59
C ILE A 57 -28.34 -9.42 -19.10
N ASN A 58 -28.52 -9.63 -20.40
CA ASN A 58 -29.81 -9.96 -20.97
C ASN A 58 -29.66 -11.08 -21.99
N CYS A 59 -30.46 -12.12 -21.81
CA CYS A 59 -30.54 -13.26 -22.69
C CYS A 59 -31.98 -13.41 -23.16
N ASN A 60 -32.19 -13.18 -24.45
CA ASN A 60 -33.48 -13.48 -25.07
C ASN A 60 -33.58 -14.98 -25.37
N ALA A 61 -34.81 -15.51 -25.35
CA ALA A 61 -35.10 -16.93 -25.59
C ALA A 61 -34.58 -17.47 -26.94
N GLU A 62 -34.29 -16.58 -27.90
CA GLU A 62 -33.86 -16.93 -29.25
C GLU A 62 -32.33 -16.93 -29.47
N SER A 63 -31.52 -17.03 -28.41
CA SER A 63 -30.06 -17.26 -28.39
C SER A 63 -29.11 -16.05 -28.42
N ASP A 64 -29.64 -14.83 -28.61
CA ASP A 64 -28.84 -13.61 -28.52
C ASP A 64 -28.72 -13.12 -27.07
N CYS A 65 -27.64 -13.54 -26.40
CA CYS A 65 -27.23 -13.00 -25.10
C CYS A 65 -26.27 -11.83 -25.26
N TYR A 66 -26.47 -10.78 -24.47
CA TYR A 66 -25.58 -9.63 -24.38
C TYR A 66 -25.31 -9.27 -22.91
N ALA A 67 -24.12 -8.74 -22.67
CA ALA A 67 -23.70 -8.24 -21.36
C ALA A 67 -23.26 -6.79 -21.49
N VAL A 68 -23.53 -5.98 -20.46
CA VAL A 68 -23.09 -4.60 -20.38
C VAL A 68 -21.85 -4.53 -19.49
N LEU A 69 -20.70 -4.21 -20.09
CA LEU A 69 -19.40 -4.08 -19.45
C LEU A 69 -18.85 -2.67 -19.66
N ASP A 70 -18.54 -1.94 -18.58
CA ASP A 70 -18.11 -0.53 -18.64
C ASP A 70 -19.00 0.33 -19.56
N ASP A 71 -20.32 0.24 -19.35
CA ASP A 71 -21.36 0.95 -20.11
C ASP A 71 -21.45 0.56 -21.60
N LYS A 72 -20.83 -0.55 -22.01
CA LYS A 72 -20.87 -1.07 -23.39
C LYS A 72 -21.61 -2.39 -23.47
N SER A 73 -22.63 -2.45 -24.33
CA SER A 73 -23.28 -3.70 -24.71
C SER A 73 -22.34 -4.54 -25.56
N MET A 74 -22.13 -5.78 -25.14
CA MET A 74 -21.12 -6.70 -25.67
C MET A 74 -21.72 -8.08 -25.90
N LYS A 75 -21.32 -8.73 -27.00
CA LYS A 75 -21.60 -10.13 -27.31
C LYS A 75 -20.38 -11.01 -27.05
N ARG A 76 -20.58 -12.32 -27.01
CA ARG A 76 -19.48 -13.30 -26.91
C ARG A 76 -18.46 -13.04 -28.04
N GLY A 77 -17.19 -12.91 -27.67
CA GLY A 77 -16.07 -12.63 -28.56
C GLY A 77 -15.63 -11.16 -28.58
N ASP A 78 -16.47 -10.23 -28.11
CA ASP A 78 -16.13 -8.81 -28.08
C ASP A 78 -15.02 -8.50 -27.08
N LYS A 79 -14.33 -7.37 -27.29
CA LYS A 79 -13.21 -6.94 -26.46
C LYS A 79 -13.46 -5.61 -25.75
N VAL A 80 -13.14 -5.57 -24.46
CA VAL A 80 -13.22 -4.37 -23.61
C VAL A 80 -12.01 -4.28 -22.70
N SER A 81 -11.34 -3.13 -22.68
CA SER A 81 -10.21 -2.86 -21.78
C SER A 81 -9.07 -3.92 -21.84
N GLY A 82 -8.89 -4.54 -23.01
CA GLY A 82 -7.90 -5.61 -23.26
C GLY A 82 -8.35 -7.02 -22.85
N TYR A 83 -9.58 -7.19 -22.38
CA TYR A 83 -10.21 -8.47 -22.09
C TYR A 83 -11.13 -8.89 -23.25
N THR A 84 -11.28 -10.19 -23.44
CA THR A 84 -12.22 -10.79 -24.40
C THR A 84 -13.37 -11.44 -23.64
N LEU A 85 -14.61 -11.20 -24.06
CA LEU A 85 -15.79 -11.81 -23.46
C LEU A 85 -15.93 -13.26 -23.95
N LEU A 86 -15.72 -14.24 -23.06
CA LEU A 86 -15.65 -15.66 -23.40
C LEU A 86 -17.01 -16.34 -23.29
N THR A 87 -17.73 -16.09 -22.20
CA THR A 87 -19.06 -16.68 -21.94
C THR A 87 -19.95 -15.66 -21.25
N ILE A 88 -21.24 -15.75 -21.55
CA ILE A 88 -22.31 -14.98 -20.89
C ILE A 88 -23.23 -16.04 -20.29
N GLY A 89 -23.28 -16.10 -18.96
CA GLY A 89 -24.28 -16.87 -18.21
C GLY A 89 -25.41 -15.97 -17.74
N GLU A 90 -26.28 -16.46 -16.86
CA GLU A 90 -27.45 -15.69 -16.37
C GLU A 90 -27.05 -14.59 -15.38
N GLU A 91 -26.15 -14.91 -14.44
CA GLU A 91 -25.75 -13.98 -13.35
C GLU A 91 -24.29 -13.50 -13.45
N SER A 92 -23.52 -14.12 -14.35
CA SER A 92 -22.09 -13.87 -14.45
C SER A 92 -21.56 -14.04 -15.87
N VAL A 93 -20.43 -13.39 -16.15
CA VAL A 93 -19.71 -13.53 -17.41
C VAL A 93 -18.27 -13.96 -17.15
N SER A 94 -17.70 -14.71 -18.10
CA SER A 94 -16.27 -14.99 -18.10
C SER A 94 -15.53 -14.09 -19.08
N ILE A 95 -14.46 -13.46 -18.61
CA ILE A 95 -13.56 -12.64 -19.43
C ILE A 95 -12.16 -13.24 -19.45
N GLY A 96 -11.47 -13.11 -20.58
CA GLY A 96 -10.13 -13.66 -20.81
C GLY A 96 -9.11 -12.62 -21.23
N ARG A 97 -7.89 -12.71 -20.71
CA ARG A 97 -6.73 -11.91 -21.15
C ARG A 97 -5.43 -12.67 -20.88
N ALA A 98 -4.55 -12.74 -21.88
CA ALA A 98 -3.23 -13.35 -21.77
C ALA A 98 -3.25 -14.78 -21.18
N GLY A 99 -4.18 -15.62 -21.66
CA GLY A 99 -4.32 -17.02 -21.20
C GLY A 99 -4.94 -17.21 -19.81
N LYS A 100 -5.33 -16.12 -19.13
CA LYS A 100 -6.04 -16.15 -17.85
C LYS A 100 -7.51 -15.80 -18.05
N GLN A 101 -8.36 -16.35 -17.19
CA GLN A 101 -9.80 -16.12 -17.17
C GLN A 101 -10.26 -15.64 -15.80
N TRP A 102 -11.25 -14.75 -15.78
CA TRP A 102 -11.91 -14.25 -14.58
C TRP A 102 -13.42 -14.31 -14.76
N GLN A 103 -14.12 -14.60 -13.67
CA GLN A 103 -15.57 -14.52 -13.59
C GLN A 103 -15.95 -13.16 -13.01
N LEU A 104 -16.83 -12.43 -13.69
CA LEU A 104 -17.45 -11.22 -13.18
C LEU A 104 -18.90 -11.54 -12.85
N SER A 105 -19.33 -11.19 -11.64
CA SER A 105 -20.71 -11.36 -11.16
C SER A 105 -21.44 -10.03 -11.20
N LEU A 106 -22.74 -10.06 -11.53
CA LEU A 106 -23.61 -8.89 -11.39
C LEU A 106 -23.72 -8.44 -9.93
N PHE A 107 -23.69 -9.40 -9.01
CA PHE A 107 -23.84 -9.17 -7.59
C PHE A 107 -22.53 -9.54 -6.88
N PRO A 108 -21.69 -8.55 -6.52
CA PRO A 108 -20.52 -8.82 -5.71
C PRO A 108 -20.96 -9.25 -4.31
N GLN A 109 -20.67 -10.49 -3.94
CA GLN A 109 -20.87 -10.96 -2.57
C GLN A 109 -19.81 -10.33 -1.67
N ASN A 110 -20.13 -9.17 -1.11
CA ASN A 110 -19.26 -8.46 -0.19
C ASN A 110 -19.47 -9.03 1.23
N ILE A 111 -18.93 -10.21 1.49
CA ILE A 111 -18.95 -10.80 2.84
C ILE A 111 -17.92 -10.03 3.67
N LYS A 112 -18.43 -9.14 4.54
CA LYS A 112 -17.63 -8.49 5.57
C LYS A 112 -17.41 -9.52 6.69
N ASN A 113 -16.17 -9.96 6.89
CA ASN A 113 -15.76 -10.79 8.02
C ASN A 113 -15.17 -9.90 9.12
#